data_AF-A0A9R1C9N5-F1
#
_entry.id   AF-A0A9R1C9N5-F1
#
_cell.length_a   1.000
_cell.length_b   1.000
_cell.length_c   1.000
_cell.angle_alpha   90.00
_cell.angle_beta   90.00
_cell.angle_gamma   90.00
#
_symmetry.space_group_name_H-M   'P 1'
#
loop_
_entity.id
_entity.type
_entity.pdbx_description
1 polymer ?
#
loop_
_entity_poly.entity_id
_entity_poly.type
_entity_poly.pdbx_seq_one_letter_code
_entity_poly.pdbx_strand_id
1 'polypeptide(L)'
;MSRGRRIDDILQPLTRQSHQYFLGNGLHTLGLLGWILSQTGRADVWVSTFSTSDAFCSGFLNLRKKGLIEKASLVADLKASRKTMQLAKLMSSCFDNVYLAQNHSKIVLVQNERWTVSVISSQNQTYGDRAECTMVTTSQQAFLDLYIGLDKIIKKSVDLNGLFERVASKDRGRGEAHDDSGGDFRPFGY
;
A
#
# COMPACT_ATOMS: atom_id res chain seq x y z
N MET A 1 -18.02 21.38 5.76
CA MET A 1 -17.63 20.01 5.36
C MET A 1 -18.67 19.50 4.38
N SER A 2 -18.37 19.50 3.07
CA SER A 2 -19.33 18.95 2.10
C SER A 2 -19.49 17.45 2.38
N ARG A 3 -20.73 16.97 2.49
CA ARG A 3 -21.01 15.53 2.48
C ARG A 3 -20.42 14.99 1.17
N GLY A 4 -19.37 14.17 1.26
CA GLY A 4 -18.82 13.50 0.09
C GLY A 4 -19.91 12.73 -0.65
N ARG A 5 -19.85 12.70 -1.99
CA ARG A 5 -20.75 11.88 -2.80
C ARG A 5 -20.62 10.42 -2.36
N ARG A 6 -21.73 9.70 -2.21
CA ARG A 6 -21.65 8.27 -1.89
C ARG A 6 -21.20 7.53 -3.14
N ILE A 7 -20.43 6.46 -2.97
CA ILE A 7 -19.96 5.67 -4.12
C ILE A 7 -21.14 5.02 -4.84
N ASP A 8 -22.22 4.70 -4.12
CA ASP A 8 -23.46 4.16 -4.70
C ASP A 8 -24.20 5.17 -5.61
N ASP A 9 -23.87 6.46 -5.53
CA ASP A 9 -24.38 7.48 -6.47
C ASP A 9 -23.52 7.54 -7.77
N ILE A 10 -22.39 6.82 -7.81
CA ILE A 10 -21.40 6.82 -8.89
C ILE A 10 -21.31 5.45 -9.58
N LEU A 11 -21.27 4.38 -8.80
CA LEU A 11 -21.08 3.00 -9.23
C LEU A 11 -22.27 2.15 -8.78
N GLN A 12 -22.59 1.13 -9.57
CA GLN A 12 -23.55 0.10 -9.24
C GLN A 12 -22.88 -1.03 -8.43
N PRO A 13 -23.63 -1.79 -7.61
CA PRO A 13 -23.08 -2.95 -6.90
C PRO A 13 -22.37 -3.94 -7.83
N LEU A 14 -21.29 -4.57 -7.36
CA LEU A 14 -20.45 -5.49 -8.13
C LEU A 14 -21.22 -6.72 -8.63
N THR A 15 -22.28 -7.13 -7.92
CA THR A 15 -23.18 -8.22 -8.31
C THR A 15 -24.09 -7.86 -9.49
N ARG A 16 -24.32 -6.56 -9.73
CA ARG A 16 -25.21 -6.09 -10.80
C ARG A 16 -24.45 -5.68 -12.05
N GLN A 17 -23.23 -5.18 -11.89
CA GLN A 17 -22.41 -4.71 -13.00
C GLN A 17 -20.96 -5.12 -12.81
N SER A 18 -20.50 -6.03 -13.66
CA SER A 18 -19.15 -6.60 -13.64
C SER A 18 -18.09 -5.65 -14.18
N HIS A 19 -18.46 -4.68 -15.02
CA HIS A 19 -17.54 -3.70 -15.60
C HIS A 19 -18.09 -2.28 -15.49
N GLN A 20 -17.33 -1.40 -14.86
CA GLN A 20 -17.75 -0.03 -14.59
C GLN A 20 -16.63 0.94 -14.88
N TYR A 21 -17.01 2.11 -15.38
CA TYR A 21 -16.09 3.16 -15.78
C TYR A 21 -16.56 4.47 -15.19
N PHE A 22 -15.64 5.23 -14.63
CA PHE A 22 -15.89 6.53 -14.06
C PHE A 22 -14.83 7.52 -14.50
N LEU A 23 -15.24 8.70 -14.92
CA LEU A 23 -14.36 9.84 -15.17
C LEU A 23 -14.91 11.03 -14.41
N GLY A 24 -14.17 11.52 -13.43
CA GLY A 24 -14.58 12.70 -12.66
C GLY A 24 -13.93 12.80 -11.30
N ASN A 25 -14.43 13.74 -10.49
CA ASN A 25 -13.96 14.01 -9.14
C ASN A 25 -14.74 13.20 -8.09
N GLY A 26 -14.14 13.03 -6.91
CA GLY A 26 -14.83 12.52 -5.73
C GLY A 26 -14.81 10.99 -5.54
N LEU A 27 -14.24 10.23 -6.48
CA LEU A 27 -13.96 8.81 -6.28
C LEU A 27 -12.51 8.64 -5.84
N HIS A 28 -12.30 8.41 -4.55
CA HIS A 28 -10.97 8.17 -3.98
C HIS A 28 -10.68 6.68 -3.86
N THR A 29 -9.46 6.27 -4.22
CA THR A 29 -9.02 4.87 -4.22
C THR A 29 -9.27 4.16 -2.89
N LEU A 30 -9.01 4.81 -1.76
CA LEU A 30 -9.25 4.23 -0.43
C LEU A 30 -10.74 3.99 -0.15
N GLY A 31 -11.59 4.96 -0.52
CA GLY A 31 -13.04 4.84 -0.37
C GLY A 31 -13.58 3.73 -1.25
N LEU A 32 -13.10 3.65 -2.50
CA LEU A 32 -13.44 2.58 -3.43
C LEU A 32 -13.02 1.21 -2.91
N LEU A 33 -11.81 1.06 -2.38
CA LEU A 33 -11.37 -0.18 -1.74
C LEU A 33 -12.29 -0.57 -0.58
N GLY A 34 -12.65 0.37 0.29
CA GLY A 34 -13.59 0.13 1.39
C GLY A 34 -14.97 -0.34 0.89
N TRP A 35 -15.48 0.27 -0.18
CA TRP A 35 -16.76 -0.10 -0.81
C TRP A 35 -16.70 -1.46 -1.52
N ILE A 36 -15.56 -1.84 -2.10
CA ILE A 36 -15.35 -3.18 -2.66
C ILE A 36 -15.37 -4.21 -1.52
N LEU A 37 -14.57 -3.99 -0.47
CA LEU A 37 -14.47 -4.92 0.67
C LEU A 37 -15.78 -5.08 1.44
N SER A 38 -16.65 -4.05 1.48
CA SER A 38 -17.97 -4.17 2.08
C SER A 38 -18.92 -5.09 1.29
N GLN A 39 -18.63 -5.36 0.01
CA GLN A 39 -19.40 -6.28 -0.83
C GLN A 39 -18.74 -7.66 -0.95
N THR A 40 -17.41 -7.72 -1.04
CA THR A 40 -16.69 -8.98 -1.23
C THR A 40 -16.41 -9.71 0.08
N GLY A 41 -16.37 -8.99 1.21
CA GLY A 41 -15.88 -9.48 2.49
C GLY A 41 -14.35 -9.43 2.58
N ARG A 42 -13.80 -10.15 3.57
CA ARG A 42 -12.36 -10.24 3.82
C ARG A 42 -11.63 -10.77 2.59
N ALA A 43 -10.50 -10.15 2.24
CA ALA A 43 -9.78 -10.45 1.00
C ALA A 43 -8.28 -10.12 1.09
N ASP A 44 -7.51 -10.74 0.18
CA ASP A 44 -6.15 -10.34 -0.15
C ASP A 44 -6.17 -9.13 -1.09
N VAL A 45 -5.25 -8.19 -0.85
CA VAL A 45 -5.20 -6.92 -1.56
C VAL A 45 -3.79 -6.66 -2.10
N TRP A 46 -3.69 -6.42 -3.41
CA TRP A 46 -2.47 -5.90 -4.02
C TRP A 46 -2.70 -4.49 -4.51
N VAL A 47 -1.71 -3.66 -4.24
CA VAL A 47 -1.73 -2.26 -4.57
C VAL A 47 -0.50 -1.94 -5.39
N SER A 48 -0.70 -1.23 -6.49
CA SER A 48 0.38 -0.60 -7.23
C SER A 48 0.10 0.88 -7.35
N THR A 49 1.10 1.73 -7.10
CA THR A 49 0.98 3.17 -7.29
C THR A 49 2.32 3.81 -7.61
N PHE A 50 2.30 4.99 -8.24
CA PHE A 50 3.51 5.79 -8.36
C PHE A 50 3.88 6.44 -7.02
N SER A 51 2.89 6.97 -6.30
CA SER A 51 3.10 7.62 -5.01
C SER A 51 1.94 7.38 -4.06
N THR A 52 2.24 7.32 -2.77
CA THR A 52 1.25 7.18 -1.69
C THR A 52 1.36 8.32 -0.68
N SER A 53 0.44 8.38 0.28
CA SER A 53 0.35 9.42 1.30
C SER A 53 0.05 8.82 2.68
N ASP A 54 0.41 9.55 3.74
CA ASP A 54 0.14 9.12 5.12
C ASP A 54 -1.35 8.89 5.38
N ALA A 55 -2.21 9.72 4.80
CA ALA A 55 -3.66 9.59 4.93
C ALA A 55 -4.19 8.32 4.27
N PHE A 56 -3.65 7.93 3.10
CA PHE A 56 -4.00 6.65 2.47
C PHE A 56 -3.54 5.47 3.34
N CYS A 57 -2.27 5.46 3.76
CA CYS A 57 -1.72 4.39 4.59
C CYS A 57 -2.48 4.25 5.93
N SER A 58 -2.79 5.36 6.58
CA SER A 58 -3.56 5.37 7.84
C SER A 58 -4.97 4.81 7.65
N GLY A 59 -5.64 5.20 6.56
CA GLY A 59 -6.96 4.67 6.22
C GLY A 59 -6.92 3.18 5.85
N PHE A 60 -5.88 2.74 5.14
CA PHE A 60 -5.65 1.35 4.80
C PHE A 60 -5.44 0.49 6.07
N LEU A 61 -4.64 0.99 7.02
CA LEU A 61 -4.45 0.33 8.31
C LEU A 61 -5.77 0.16 9.08
N ASN A 62 -6.69 1.12 8.98
CA ASN A 62 -8.01 0.99 9.58
C ASN A 62 -8.84 -0.12 8.93
N LEU A 63 -8.72 -0.34 7.62
CA LEU A 63 -9.37 -1.47 6.94
C LEU A 63 -8.78 -2.81 7.43
N ARG A 64 -7.46 -2.88 7.65
CA ARG A 64 -6.80 -4.05 8.27
C ARG A 64 -7.29 -4.31 9.69
N LYS A 65 -7.34 -3.26 10.53
CA LYS A 65 -7.83 -3.36 11.92
C LYS A 65 -9.28 -3.84 12.02
N LYS A 66 -10.10 -3.55 11.01
CA LYS A 66 -11.48 -4.07 10.90
C LYS A 66 -11.54 -5.54 10.45
N GLY A 67 -10.41 -6.18 10.19
CA GLY A 67 -10.34 -7.57 9.71
C GLY A 67 -10.77 -7.75 8.25
N LEU A 68 -10.88 -6.68 7.46
CA LEU A 68 -11.33 -6.74 6.07
C LEU A 68 -10.22 -7.13 5.08
N ILE A 69 -8.96 -7.02 5.49
CA ILE A 69 -7.81 -7.32 4.64
C ILE A 69 -7.01 -8.43 5.31
N GLU A 70 -6.84 -9.53 4.57
CA GLU A 70 -6.09 -10.71 5.00
C GLU A 70 -4.60 -10.49 4.79
N LYS A 71 -4.16 -10.45 3.54
CA LYS A 71 -2.80 -10.07 3.14
C LYS A 71 -2.82 -8.81 2.29
N ALA A 72 -1.75 -8.04 2.38
CA ALA A 72 -1.60 -6.80 1.65
C ALA A 72 -0.19 -6.65 1.09
N SER A 73 -0.07 -6.42 -0.21
CA SER A 73 1.20 -6.10 -0.86
C SER A 73 1.15 -4.76 -1.59
N LEU A 74 2.21 -3.97 -1.48
CA LEU A 74 2.35 -2.67 -2.12
C LEU A 74 3.54 -2.67 -3.10
N VAL A 75 3.32 -2.19 -4.32
CA VAL A 75 4.36 -1.83 -5.28
C VAL A 75 4.34 -0.31 -5.48
N ALA A 76 5.38 0.37 -5.01
CA ALA A 76 5.54 1.82 -5.09
C ALA A 76 6.73 2.21 -5.98
N ASP A 77 6.72 3.43 -6.51
CA ASP A 77 7.85 3.91 -7.31
C ASP A 77 9.09 4.18 -6.45
N LEU A 78 10.25 3.79 -6.97
CA LEU A 78 11.55 3.97 -6.32
C LEU A 78 11.88 5.45 -6.05
N LYS A 79 11.59 6.35 -6.99
CA LYS A 79 11.94 7.78 -6.87
C LYS A 79 10.98 8.50 -5.93
N ALA A 80 9.70 8.15 -5.96
CA ALA A 80 8.71 8.73 -5.06
C ALA A 80 8.97 8.31 -3.60
N SER A 81 9.30 7.04 -3.37
CA SER A 81 9.45 6.47 -2.02
C SER A 81 10.71 6.94 -1.28
N ARG A 82 11.78 7.28 -2.03
CA ARG A 82 13.03 7.82 -1.44
C ARG A 82 12.84 9.19 -0.77
N LYS A 83 11.77 9.92 -1.09
CA LYS A 83 11.57 11.29 -0.59
C LYS A 83 11.26 11.35 0.90
N THR A 84 10.83 10.25 1.56
CA THR A 84 10.48 10.31 2.99
C THR A 84 10.68 8.97 3.71
N MET A 85 11.70 8.86 4.57
CA MET A 85 11.91 7.68 5.45
C MET A 85 10.69 7.38 6.33
N GLN A 86 9.95 8.41 6.76
CA GLN A 86 8.73 8.23 7.57
C GLN A 86 7.65 7.47 6.79
N LEU A 87 7.44 7.80 5.51
CA LEU A 87 6.48 7.12 4.65
C LEU A 87 6.90 5.67 4.41
N ALA A 88 8.20 5.41 4.24
CA ALA A 88 8.74 4.06 4.11
C ALA A 88 8.39 3.18 5.33
N LYS A 89 8.60 3.70 6.55
CA LYS A 89 8.24 2.99 7.78
C LYS A 89 6.74 2.76 7.91
N LEU A 90 5.94 3.76 7.53
CA LEU A 90 4.47 3.66 7.55
C LEU A 90 3.97 2.61 6.55
N MET A 91 4.50 2.60 5.33
CA MET A 91 4.19 1.58 4.32
C MET A 91 4.47 0.17 4.84
N SER A 92 5.67 -0.08 5.38
CA SER A 92 6.03 -1.38 5.97
C SER A 92 5.17 -1.77 7.19
N SER A 93 4.55 -0.81 7.86
CA SER A 93 3.62 -1.08 8.97
C SER A 93 2.19 -1.38 8.48
N CYS A 94 1.85 -0.94 7.27
CA CYS A 94 0.52 -1.11 6.68
C CYS A 94 0.40 -2.34 5.79
N PHE A 95 1.48 -2.73 5.10
CA PHE A 95 1.51 -3.82 4.14
C PHE A 95 2.45 -4.93 4.60
N ASP A 96 2.09 -6.17 4.31
CA ASP A 96 2.94 -7.32 4.64
C ASP A 96 4.20 -7.32 3.78
N ASN A 97 4.05 -6.93 2.51
CA ASN A 97 5.16 -6.78 1.57
C ASN A 97 5.15 -5.39 0.92
N VAL A 98 6.32 -4.75 0.86
CA VAL A 98 6.50 -3.44 0.21
C VAL A 98 7.65 -3.53 -0.78
N TYR A 99 7.34 -3.29 -2.05
CA TYR A 99 8.25 -3.41 -3.17
C TYR A 99 8.48 -2.04 -3.81
N LEU A 100 9.73 -1.69 -4.04
CA LEU A 100 10.11 -0.48 -4.76
C LEU A 100 10.59 -0.83 -6.17
N ALA A 101 9.91 -0.32 -7.19
CA ALA A 101 10.25 -0.57 -8.59
C ALA A 101 10.15 0.73 -9.42
N GLN A 102 10.62 0.72 -10.67
CA GLN A 102 10.22 1.75 -11.63
C GLN A 102 8.78 1.46 -12.06
N ASN A 103 7.83 2.22 -11.51
CA ASN A 103 6.41 1.88 -11.62
C ASN A 103 5.56 3.15 -11.69
N HIS A 104 4.72 3.26 -12.72
CA HIS A 104 3.72 4.34 -12.82
C HIS A 104 2.27 3.81 -12.86
N SER A 105 2.09 2.50 -12.71
CA SER A 105 0.76 1.89 -12.67
C SER A 105 0.05 2.27 -11.37
N LYS A 106 -1.28 2.35 -11.45
CA LYS A 106 -2.17 2.66 -10.33
C LYS A 106 -3.31 1.67 -10.38
N ILE A 107 -3.11 0.57 -9.68
CA ILE A 107 -4.08 -0.53 -9.67
C ILE A 107 -4.34 -0.99 -8.24
N VAL A 108 -5.55 -1.50 -8.02
CA VAL A 108 -5.92 -2.22 -6.81
C VAL A 108 -6.53 -3.54 -7.23
N LEU A 109 -5.95 -4.64 -6.77
CA LEU A 109 -6.44 -5.98 -6.99
C LEU A 109 -6.95 -6.52 -5.67
N VAL A 110 -8.16 -7.07 -5.67
CA VAL A 110 -8.80 -7.67 -4.49
C VAL A 110 -9.21 -9.10 -4.85
N GLN A 111 -8.81 -10.06 -4.03
CA GLN A 111 -9.17 -11.46 -4.23
C GLN A 111 -9.56 -12.16 -2.94
N ASN A 112 -10.60 -12.97 -2.99
CA ASN A 112 -10.85 -14.02 -2.02
C ASN A 112 -11.36 -15.28 -2.73
N GLU A 113 -11.88 -16.24 -1.96
CA GLU A 113 -12.38 -17.52 -2.50
C GLU A 113 -13.46 -17.36 -3.58
N ARG A 114 -14.21 -16.25 -3.57
CA ARG A 114 -15.39 -16.05 -4.45
C ARG A 114 -15.23 -14.89 -5.42
N TRP A 115 -14.43 -13.89 -5.07
CA TRP A 115 -14.34 -12.65 -5.80
C TRP A 115 -12.93 -12.41 -6.32
N THR A 116 -12.85 -11.94 -7.57
CA THR A 116 -11.69 -11.23 -8.10
C THR A 116 -12.17 -9.88 -8.56
N VAL A 117 -11.53 -8.81 -8.09
CA VAL A 117 -11.87 -7.44 -8.46
C VAL A 117 -10.59 -6.72 -8.83
N SER A 118 -10.59 -6.05 -9.97
CA SER A 118 -9.49 -5.19 -10.40
C SER A 118 -9.98 -3.77 -10.57
N VAL A 119 -9.20 -2.84 -10.04
CA VAL A 119 -9.35 -1.40 -10.25
C VAL A 119 -8.14 -0.93 -11.03
N ILE A 120 -8.37 -0.23 -12.14
CA ILE A 120 -7.36 0.50 -12.88
C ILE A 120 -7.72 1.98 -12.76
N SER A 121 -6.79 2.82 -12.31
CA SER A 121 -7.06 4.24 -12.13
C SER A 121 -5.95 5.13 -12.71
N SER A 122 -6.26 6.39 -13.00
CA SER A 122 -5.25 7.43 -13.20
C SER A 122 -4.81 8.10 -11.88
N GLN A 123 -5.52 7.85 -10.78
CA GLN A 123 -5.28 8.45 -9.47
C GLN A 123 -4.12 7.77 -8.74
N ASN A 124 -3.18 8.57 -8.21
CA ASN A 124 -2.21 8.09 -7.23
C ASN A 124 -2.87 7.89 -5.85
N GLN A 125 -2.18 7.24 -4.91
CA GLN A 125 -2.69 7.03 -3.55
C GLN A 125 -2.47 8.24 -2.64
N THR A 126 -2.82 9.40 -3.18
CA THR A 126 -2.70 10.71 -2.56
C THR A 126 -4.06 11.36 -2.57
N TYR A 127 -4.40 12.12 -1.54
CA TYR A 127 -5.60 12.96 -1.60
C TYR A 127 -5.38 14.09 -2.61
N GLY A 128 -6.28 14.17 -3.58
CA GLY A 128 -6.29 15.21 -4.61
C GLY A 128 -7.70 15.37 -5.17
N ASP A 129 -8.02 16.57 -5.64
CA ASP A 129 -9.33 16.92 -6.19
C ASP A 129 -9.26 17.10 -7.71
N ARG A 130 -8.57 16.18 -8.38
CA ARG A 130 -8.52 16.14 -9.84
C ARG A 130 -9.57 15.16 -10.34
N ALA A 131 -10.04 15.40 -11.56
CA ALA A 131 -10.82 14.40 -12.28
C ALA A 131 -9.91 13.22 -12.63
N GLU A 132 -10.36 12.02 -12.31
CA GLU A 132 -9.60 10.78 -12.51
C GLU A 132 -10.44 9.79 -13.31
N CYS A 133 -9.79 9.04 -14.19
CA CYS A 133 -10.39 7.90 -14.86
C CYS A 133 -10.21 6.67 -13.97
N THR A 134 -11.28 5.91 -13.75
CA THR A 134 -11.26 4.68 -12.98
C THR A 134 -12.11 3.63 -13.68
N MET A 135 -11.53 2.46 -13.88
CA MET A 135 -12.21 1.25 -14.31
C MET A 135 -12.27 0.27 -13.14
N VAL A 136 -13.44 -0.31 -12.89
CA VAL A 136 -13.64 -1.40 -11.93
C VAL A 136 -14.16 -2.61 -12.69
N THR A 137 -13.55 -3.78 -12.47
CA THR A 137 -13.93 -5.02 -13.15
C THR A 137 -13.89 -6.22 -12.22
N THR A 138 -14.87 -7.12 -12.35
CA THR A 138 -14.88 -8.43 -11.67
C THR A 138 -14.45 -9.57 -12.59
N SER A 139 -13.87 -9.26 -13.76
CA SER A 139 -13.36 -10.27 -14.69
C SER A 139 -12.09 -10.92 -14.12
N GLN A 140 -12.15 -12.24 -13.99
CA GLN A 140 -11.01 -13.06 -13.58
C GLN A 140 -9.83 -12.95 -14.55
N GLN A 141 -10.09 -12.87 -15.86
CA GLN A 141 -9.03 -12.71 -16.85
C GLN A 141 -8.27 -11.40 -16.65
N ALA A 142 -9.00 -10.28 -16.48
CA ALA A 142 -8.39 -8.98 -16.24
C ALA A 142 -7.55 -8.98 -14.95
N PHE A 143 -8.05 -9.63 -13.89
CA PHE A 143 -7.30 -9.79 -12.64
C PHE A 143 -6.00 -10.56 -12.86
N LEU A 144 -6.04 -11.72 -13.53
CA LEU A 144 -4.88 -12.57 -13.75
C LEU A 144 -3.82 -11.86 -14.60
N ASP A 145 -4.22 -11.18 -15.68
CA ASP A 145 -3.28 -10.47 -16.54
C ASP A 145 -2.57 -9.33 -15.79
N LEU A 146 -3.31 -8.57 -15.00
CA LEU A 146 -2.75 -7.50 -14.16
C LEU A 146 -1.84 -8.08 -13.07
N TYR A 147 -2.25 -9.19 -12.43
CA TYR A 147 -1.47 -9.84 -11.39
C TYR A 147 -0.15 -10.41 -11.94
N ILE A 148 -0.17 -11.08 -13.10
CA ILE A 148 1.03 -11.57 -13.78
C ILE A 148 1.95 -10.40 -14.15
N GLY A 149 1.39 -9.29 -14.63
CA GLY A 149 2.15 -8.07 -14.89
C GLY A 149 2.81 -7.51 -13.61
N LEU A 150 2.06 -7.45 -12.51
CA LEU A 150 2.53 -6.98 -11.22
C LEU A 150 3.63 -7.88 -10.65
N ASP A 151 3.47 -9.20 -10.71
CA ASP A 151 4.47 -10.18 -10.27
C ASP A 151 5.80 -10.03 -11.03
N LYS A 152 5.75 -9.78 -12.34
CA LYS A 152 6.96 -9.47 -13.14
C LYS A 152 7.67 -8.20 -12.67
N ILE A 153 6.93 -7.20 -12.20
CA ILE A 153 7.51 -5.97 -11.63
C ILE A 153 8.13 -6.28 -10.26
N ILE A 154 7.42 -7.02 -9.40
CA ILE A 154 7.87 -7.43 -8.07
C ILE A 154 9.19 -8.21 -8.15
N LYS A 155 9.32 -9.16 -9.08
CA LYS A 155 10.56 -9.94 -9.29
C LYS A 155 11.79 -9.09 -9.63
N LYS A 156 11.59 -7.86 -10.11
CA LYS A 156 12.66 -6.89 -10.45
C LYS A 156 12.76 -5.74 -9.45
N SER A 157 11.99 -5.79 -8.36
CA SER A 157 11.86 -4.73 -7.38
C SER A 157 12.86 -4.90 -6.23
N VAL A 158 13.02 -3.83 -5.44
CA VAL A 158 13.72 -3.86 -4.16
C VAL A 158 12.70 -4.07 -3.05
N ASP A 159 12.85 -5.12 -2.27
CA ASP A 159 12.05 -5.34 -1.05
C ASP A 159 12.48 -4.35 0.05
N LEU A 160 11.55 -3.52 0.48
CA LEU A 160 11.77 -2.51 1.51
C LEU A 160 11.98 -3.14 2.90
N ASN A 161 11.31 -4.24 3.21
CA ASN A 161 11.44 -4.92 4.50
C ASN A 161 12.87 -5.47 4.66
N GLY A 162 13.39 -6.10 3.61
CA GLY A 162 14.78 -6.56 3.56
C GLY A 162 15.81 -5.41 3.60
N LEU A 163 15.44 -4.20 3.18
CA LEU A 163 16.31 -3.03 3.28
C LEU A 163 16.46 -2.55 4.74
N PHE A 164 15.36 -2.48 5.50
CA PHE A 164 15.39 -2.09 6.91
C PHE A 164 16.19 -3.09 7.76
N GLU A 165 16.07 -4.39 7.50
CA GLU A 165 16.85 -5.41 8.19
C GLU A 165 18.35 -5.25 7.97
N ARG A 166 18.78 -4.94 6.73
CA ARG A 166 20.19 -4.68 6.40
C ARG A 166 20.76 -3.41 7.04
N VAL A 167 19.93 -2.37 7.17
CA VAL A 167 20.33 -1.14 7.85
C VAL A 167 20.43 -1.37 9.36
N ALA A 168 19.44 -2.04 9.95
CA ALA A 168 19.46 -2.39 11.37
C ALA A 168 20.64 -3.30 11.76
N SER A 169 21.04 -4.24 10.89
CA SER A 169 22.22 -5.08 11.13
C SER A 169 23.54 -4.31 11.01
N LYS A 170 23.64 -3.35 10.08
CA LYS A 170 24.79 -2.44 9.98
C LYS A 170 24.93 -1.52 11.19
N ASP A 171 23.83 -0.99 11.72
CA ASP A 171 23.87 -0.14 12.91
C ASP A 171 24.21 -0.94 14.18
N ARG A 172 23.77 -2.20 14.28
CA ARG A 172 24.21 -3.12 15.35
C ARG A 172 25.70 -3.46 15.26
N GLY A 173 26.26 -3.57 14.06
CA GLY A 173 27.71 -3.77 13.86
C GLY A 173 28.57 -2.54 14.16
N ARG A 174 27.97 -1.37 14.39
CA ARG A 174 28.66 -0.15 14.84
C ARG A 174 28.63 0.05 16.36
N GLY A 175 27.91 -0.82 17.08
CA GLY A 175 27.88 -0.86 18.54
C GLY A 175 28.77 -1.95 19.12
N GLU A 176 29.96 -2.19 18.54
CA GLU A 176 30.99 -2.95 19.27
C GLU A 176 31.46 -2.11 20.46
N ALA A 177 31.43 -2.74 21.63
CA ALA A 177 31.80 -2.15 22.90
C ALA A 177 33.24 -1.63 22.81
N HIS A 178 33.40 -0.31 23.02
CA HIS A 178 34.63 0.18 23.64
C HIS A 178 34.62 -0.37 25.07
N ASP A 179 35.15 -1.58 25.23
CA ASP A 179 35.60 -2.11 26.50
C ASP A 179 36.85 -1.29 26.87
N ASP A 180 36.64 -0.13 27.49
CA ASP A 180 37.71 0.70 28.02
C ASP A 180 38.26 0.04 29.28
N SER A 181 39.08 -1.00 29.07
CA SER A 181 39.95 -1.58 30.07
C SER A 181 41.08 -0.60 30.38
N GLY A 182 40.78 0.46 31.13
CA GLY A 182 41.74 1.49 31.52
C GLY A 182 41.24 2.24 32.75
N GLY A 183 41.76 1.87 33.92
CA GLY A 183 41.22 2.26 35.21
C GLY A 183 41.26 3.75 35.54
N ASP A 184 40.30 4.17 36.37
CA ASP A 184 40.51 5.22 37.37
C ASP A 184 39.76 4.83 38.66
N PHE A 185 40.33 3.88 39.39
CA PHE A 185 39.98 3.64 40.80
C PHE A 185 40.58 4.78 41.61
N ARG A 186 39.77 5.76 42.01
CA ARG A 186 40.17 6.70 43.07
C ARG A 186 39.52 6.28 44.38
N PRO A 187 40.31 6.00 45.44
CA PRO A 187 39.76 5.67 46.74
C PRO A 187 39.23 6.95 47.39
N PHE A 188 38.00 6.90 47.89
CA PHE A 188 37.48 7.92 48.79
C PHE A 188 38.18 7.80 50.15
N GLY A 189 38.77 8.90 50.62
CA GLY A 189 39.18 9.08 52.01
C GLY A 189 40.17 10.23 52.21
N TYR A 190 39.67 11.42 52.60
CA TYR A 190 39.73 11.98 53.97
C TYR A 190 38.77 13.17 54.05
#